data_AF-A0A8R1Y374-F1
#
_entry.id   AF-A0A8R1Y374-F1
#
_cell.length_a   1.000
_cell.length_b   1.000
_cell.length_c   1.000
_cell.angle_alpha   90.00
_cell.angle_beta   90.00
_cell.angle_gamma   90.00
#
_symmetry.space_group_name_H-M   'P 1'
#
loop_
_entity.id
_entity.type
_entity.pdbx_description
1 polymer ?
#
loop_
_entity_poly.entity_id
_entity_poly.type
_entity_poly.pdbx_seq_one_letter_code
_entity_poly.pdbx_strand_id
1 'polypeptide(L)'
;MDLKKMSDADKVTLCRRYFYIGFALLPLVWVVNAIWFFKSAFFDKSPVQKTIRRYVLYSIIGASIWILALIGWEIFFQLERAKGLEWTDRLSFVFPVGYV
;
A
#
# COMPACT_ATOMS: atom_id res chain seq x y z
N MET A 1 19.80 2.27 2.66
CA MET A 1 20.36 0.90 2.79
C MET A 1 20.47 0.31 1.40
N ASP A 2 21.67 -0.02 0.93
CA ASP A 2 21.87 -0.58 -0.40
C ASP A 2 21.49 -2.06 -0.39
N LEU A 3 20.40 -2.43 -1.07
CA LEU A 3 19.91 -3.82 -1.14
C LEU A 3 20.97 -4.79 -1.67
N LYS A 4 21.91 -4.31 -2.49
CA LYS A 4 22.97 -5.16 -3.06
C LYS A 4 23.96 -5.65 -2.01
N LYS A 5 24.09 -4.94 -0.88
CA LYS A 5 25.01 -5.29 0.21
C LYS A 5 24.40 -6.23 1.26
N MET A 6 23.10 -6.51 1.17
CA MET A 6 22.40 -7.36 2.12
C MET A 6 22.48 -8.83 1.73
N SER A 7 22.57 -9.71 2.73
CA SER A 7 22.43 -11.15 2.49
C SER A 7 21.01 -11.47 2.00
N ASP A 8 20.85 -12.57 1.25
CA ASP A 8 19.53 -12.95 0.75
C ASP A 8 18.55 -13.30 1.89
N ALA A 9 19.06 -13.79 3.03
CA ALA A 9 18.27 -14.04 4.24
C ALA A 9 17.73 -12.74 4.85
N ASP A 10 18.54 -11.67 4.88
CA ASP A 10 18.13 -10.36 5.39
C ASP A 10 17.08 -9.71 4.48
N LYS A 11 17.26 -9.82 3.15
CA LYS A 11 16.27 -9.33 2.18
C LYS A 11 14.90 -9.98 2.40
N VAL A 12 14.86 -11.28 2.63
CA VAL A 12 13.60 -12.02 2.85
C VAL A 12 12.97 -11.63 4.17
N THR A 13 13.76 -11.52 5.23
CA THR A 13 13.29 -11.07 6.55
C THR A 13 12.68 -9.67 6.46
N LEU A 14 13.34 -8.76 5.74
CA LEU A 14 12.88 -7.39 5.54
C LEU A 14 11.57 -7.35 4.72
N CYS A 15 11.53 -8.06 3.58
CA CYS A 15 10.33 -8.14 2.73
C CYS A 15 9.13 -8.72 3.49
N ARG A 16 9.35 -9.76 4.31
CA ARG A 16 8.33 -10.36 5.16
C ARG A 16 7.82 -9.38 6.23
N ARG A 17 8.72 -8.65 6.90
CA ARG A 17 8.33 -7.63 7.90
C ARG A 17 7.47 -6.54 7.27
N TYR A 18 7.89 -5.99 6.13
CA TYR A 18 7.12 -4.98 5.41
C TYR A 18 5.75 -5.50 4.97
N PHE A 19 5.69 -6.76 4.52
CA PHE A 19 4.41 -7.39 4.20
C PHE A 19 3.46 -7.47 5.41
N TYR A 20 3.95 -7.89 6.58
CA TYR A 20 3.12 -7.97 7.78
C TYR A 20 2.72 -6.60 8.34
N ILE A 21 3.63 -5.62 8.29
CA ILE A 21 3.35 -4.23 8.73
C ILE A 21 2.21 -3.63 7.88
N GLY A 22 2.12 -3.96 6.60
CA GLY A 22 1.04 -3.47 5.74
C GLY A 22 -0.37 -3.83 6.23
N PHE A 23 -0.53 -4.92 6.99
CA PHE A 23 -1.82 -5.27 7.59
C PHE A 23 -2.27 -4.30 8.70
N ALA A 24 -1.41 -3.42 9.20
CA ALA A 24 -1.76 -2.36 10.14
C ALA A 24 -2.47 -1.17 9.45
N LEU A 25 -3.26 -1.42 8.40
CA LEU A 25 -3.96 -0.41 7.57
C LEU A 25 -3.00 0.54 6.83
N LEU A 26 -1.83 0.03 6.43
CA LEU A 26 -0.77 0.83 5.80
C LEU A 26 -0.52 0.37 4.36
N PRO A 27 -1.42 0.68 3.40
CA PRO A 27 -1.25 0.24 2.02
C PRO A 27 0.00 0.80 1.35
N LEU A 28 0.45 2.00 1.77
CA LEU A 28 1.71 2.59 1.30
C LEU A 28 2.92 1.71 1.62
N VAL A 29 2.91 0.98 2.75
CA VAL A 29 4.01 0.07 3.11
C VAL A 29 4.09 -1.09 2.13
N TRP A 30 2.94 -1.64 1.69
CA TRP A 30 2.93 -2.66 0.63
C TRP A 30 3.42 -2.12 -0.71
N VAL A 31 3.07 -0.88 -1.07
CA VAL A 31 3.59 -0.24 -2.30
C VAL A 31 5.12 -0.09 -2.22
N VAL A 32 5.64 0.41 -1.10
CA VAL A 32 7.10 0.51 -0.88
C VAL A 32 7.76 -0.87 -0.94
N ASN A 33 7.18 -1.89 -0.31
CA ASN A 33 7.68 -3.26 -0.37
C ASN A 33 7.73 -3.78 -1.80
N ALA A 34 6.66 -3.55 -2.57
CA ALA A 34 6.55 -3.98 -3.95
C ALA A 34 7.60 -3.31 -4.85
N ILE A 35 7.76 -1.98 -4.77
CA ILE A 35 8.73 -1.23 -5.57
C ILE A 35 10.16 -1.61 -5.18
N TRP A 36 10.46 -1.67 -3.88
CA TRP A 36 11.82 -1.87 -3.39
C TRP A 36 12.35 -3.27 -3.73
N PHE A 37 11.52 -4.30 -3.57
CA PHE A 37 11.89 -5.69 -3.89
C PHE A 37 11.49 -6.14 -5.30
N PHE A 38 10.92 -5.27 -6.14
CA PHE A 38 10.51 -5.62 -7.51
C PHE A 38 11.67 -6.22 -8.30
N LYS A 39 12.84 -5.57 -8.23
CA LYS A 39 14.03 -6.05 -8.94
C LYS A 39 14.46 -7.44 -8.45
N SER A 40 14.49 -7.64 -7.14
CA SER A 40 14.88 -8.92 -6.53
C SER A 40 13.83 -10.03 -6.71
N ALA A 41 12.57 -9.69 -6.94
CA ALA A 41 11.51 -10.65 -7.24
C ALA A 41 11.58 -11.18 -8.69
N PHE A 42 11.86 -10.30 -9.66
CA PHE A 42 11.71 -10.62 -11.08
C PHE A 42 13.03 -10.80 -11.84
N PHE A 43 14.14 -10.19 -11.39
CA PHE A 43 15.41 -10.19 -12.12
C PHE A 43 16.55 -10.95 -11.41
N ASP A 44 16.54 -11.06 -10.07
CA ASP A 44 17.61 -11.75 -9.34
C ASP A 44 17.49 -13.28 -9.48
N LYS A 45 18.59 -13.97 -9.84
CA LYS A 45 18.67 -15.44 -9.92
C LYS A 45 19.08 -16.08 -8.59
N SER A 46 18.47 -15.66 -7.48
CA SER A 46 18.75 -16.18 -6.13
C SER A 46 17.82 -17.37 -5.79
N PRO A 47 18.27 -18.36 -4.99
CA PRO A 47 17.39 -19.41 -4.45
C PRO A 47 16.15 -18.84 -3.72
N VAL A 48 16.27 -17.64 -3.14
CA VAL A 48 15.20 -17.01 -2.36
C VAL A 48 14.30 -16.09 -3.17
N GLN A 49 14.57 -15.94 -4.47
CA GLN A 49 13.77 -15.17 -5.43
C GLN A 49 12.29 -15.56 -5.40
N LYS A 50 11.98 -16.87 -5.39
CA LYS A 50 10.59 -17.38 -5.38
C LYS A 50 9.82 -16.90 -4.15
N THR A 51 10.47 -16.88 -2.99
CA THR A 51 9.90 -16.42 -1.72
C THR A 51 9.64 -14.92 -1.75
N ILE A 52 10.62 -14.12 -2.18
CA ILE A 52 10.46 -12.65 -2.31
C ILE A 52 9.34 -12.32 -3.31
N ARG A 53 9.33 -12.99 -4.48
CA ARG A 53 8.28 -12.80 -5.50
C ARG A 53 6.89 -13.05 -4.95
N ARG A 54 6.70 -14.09 -4.12
CA ARG A 54 5.40 -14.38 -3.48
C ARG A 54 4.95 -13.23 -2.59
N TYR A 55 5.81 -12.72 -1.70
CA TYR A 55 5.48 -11.60 -0.81
C TYR A 55 5.28 -10.28 -1.55
N VAL A 56 6.05 -10.03 -2.61
CA VAL A 56 5.87 -8.86 -3.49
C VAL A 56 4.52 -8.92 -4.19
N LEU A 57 4.14 -10.06 -4.77
CA LEU A 57 2.83 -10.22 -5.41
C LEU A 57 1.68 -10.06 -4.39
N TYR A 58 1.80 -10.63 -3.19
CA TYR A 58 0.80 -10.44 -2.15
C TYR A 58 0.71 -8.98 -1.67
N SER A 59 1.85 -8.28 -1.60
CA SER A 59 1.87 -6.85 -1.29
C SER A 59 1.18 -6.04 -2.40
N ILE A 60 1.43 -6.35 -3.67
CA ILE A 60 0.75 -5.69 -4.81
C ILE A 60 -0.76 -5.91 -4.72
N ILE A 61 -1.21 -7.15 -4.53
CA ILE A 61 -2.64 -7.47 -4.40
C ILE A 61 -3.25 -6.72 -3.21
N GLY A 62 -2.61 -6.77 -2.04
CA GLY A 62 -3.07 -6.07 -0.84
C GLY A 62 -3.16 -4.55 -1.06
N ALA A 63 -2.14 -3.95 -1.67
CA ALA A 63 -2.13 -2.53 -2.02
C ALA A 63 -3.25 -2.19 -3.02
N SER A 64 -3.45 -3.00 -4.06
CA SER A 64 -4.52 -2.78 -5.04
C SER A 64 -5.90 -2.84 -4.41
N ILE A 65 -6.17 -3.82 -3.53
CA ILE A 65 -7.43 -3.92 -2.80
C ILE A 65 -7.68 -2.67 -1.96
N TRP A 66 -6.66 -2.20 -1.24
CA TRP A 66 -6.78 -0.99 -0.41
C TRP A 66 -6.92 0.29 -1.22
N ILE A 67 -6.22 0.42 -2.34
CA ILE A 67 -6.38 1.57 -3.24
C ILE A 67 -7.81 1.60 -3.79
N LEU A 68 -8.36 0.45 -4.21
CA LEU A 68 -9.75 0.36 -4.66
C LEU A 68 -10.74 0.70 -3.55
N ALA A 69 -10.49 0.25 -2.32
CA ALA A 69 -11.32 0.59 -1.16
C ALA A 69 -11.30 2.10 -0.86
N LEU A 70 -10.11 2.73 -0.89
CA LEU A 70 -9.96 4.17 -0.69
C LEU A 70 -10.61 4.98 -1.82
N ILE A 71 -10.44 4.56 -3.08
CA ILE A 71 -11.10 5.20 -4.23
C ILE A 71 -12.63 5.07 -4.09
N GLY A 72 -13.14 3.89 -3.75
CA GLY A 72 -14.56 3.67 -3.54
C GLY A 72 -15.12 4.52 -2.41
N TRP A 73 -14.37 4.62 -1.30
CA TRP A 73 -14.71 5.48 -0.17
C TRP A 73 -14.73 6.96 -0.55
N GLU A 74 -13.71 7.44 -1.26
CA GLU A 74 -13.65 8.83 -1.74
C GLU A 74 -14.82 9.14 -2.68
N ILE A 75 -15.09 8.29 -3.66
CA ILE A 75 -16.23 8.50 -4.58
C ILE A 75 -17.55 8.57 -3.79
N PHE A 76 -17.78 7.62 -2.88
CA PHE A 76 -18.97 7.62 -2.02
C PHE A 76 -19.07 8.89 -1.17
N PHE A 77 -17.98 9.26 -0.49
CA PHE A 77 -17.93 10.43 0.38
C PHE A 77 -18.18 11.73 -0.40
N GLN A 78 -17.57 11.90 -1.58
CA GLN A 78 -17.78 13.09 -2.41
C GLN A 78 -19.24 13.19 -2.91
N LEU A 79 -19.88 12.07 -3.26
CA LEU A 79 -21.28 12.03 -3.68
C LEU A 79 -22.24 12.38 -2.53
N GLU A 80 -22.00 11.88 -1.32
CA GLU A 80 -22.82 12.19 -0.15
C GLU A 80 -22.59 13.63 0.34
N ARG A 81 -21.35 14.11 0.32
CA ARG A 81 -21.01 15.49 0.72
C ARG A 81 -21.63 16.52 -0.22
N ALA A 82 -21.77 16.20 -1.51
CA ALA A 82 -22.48 17.05 -2.46
C ALA A 82 -23.97 17.23 -2.13
N LYS A 83 -24.57 16.38 -1.28
CA LYS A 83 -25.96 16.50 -0.82
C LYS A 83 -26.12 17.45 0.37
N GLY A 84 -25.03 17.95 0.97
CA GLY A 84 -25.07 18.88 2.11
C GLY A 84 -25.57 18.24 3.40
N LEU A 85 -25.20 16.98 3.67
CA LEU A 85 -25.61 16.26 4.86
C LEU A 85 -24.70 16.59 6.05
N GLU A 86 -25.26 16.87 7.22
CA GLU A 86 -24.51 17.26 8.43
C GLU A 86 -23.41 16.26 8.83
N TRP A 87 -23.65 14.96 8.63
CA TRP A 87 -22.66 13.93 8.96
C TRP A 87 -21.41 14.01 8.08
N THR A 88 -21.55 14.47 6.83
CA THR A 88 -20.42 14.66 5.92
C THR A 88 -19.58 15.87 6.30
N ASP A 89 -20.21 16.91 6.85
CA ASP A 89 -19.49 18.08 7.38
C ASP A 89 -18.68 17.71 8.62
N ARG A 90 -19.27 16.91 9.54
CA ARG A 90 -18.57 16.41 10.73
C ARG A 90 -17.35 15.54 10.40
N LEU A 91 -17.36 14.86 9.25
CA LEU A 91 -16.26 14.01 8.79
C LEU A 91 -15.27 14.77 7.88
N SER A 92 -15.66 15.93 7.34
CA SER A 92 -14.83 16.73 6.44
C SER A 92 -13.69 17.38 7.19
N PHE A 93 -12.46 16.98 6.87
CA PHE A 93 -11.27 17.62 7.43
C PHE A 93 -10.93 18.94 6.73
N VAL A 94 -11.18 19.02 5.42
CA VAL A 94 -10.91 20.22 4.60
C VAL A 94 -12.19 20.66 3.91
N PHE A 95 -12.64 21.86 4.25
CA PHE A 95 -13.77 22.49 3.57
C PHE A 95 -13.27 23.28 2.36
N PRO A 96 -13.93 23.18 1.20
CA PRO A 96 -13.62 24.05 0.08
C PRO A 96 -14.03 25.48 0.42
N VAL A 97 -13.16 26.44 0.15
CA VAL A 97 -13.50 27.86 0.24
C VAL A 97 -14.70 28.16 -0.67
N GLY A 98 -15.72 28.83 -0.13
CA GLY A 98 -16.97 29.13 -0.86
C GLY A 98 -18.09 28.11 -0.70
N TYR A 99 -17.92 27.08 0.14
CA TYR A 99 -19.01 26.22 0.60
C TYR A 99 -19.87 27.00 1.62
N VAL A 100 -21.08 27.39 1.22
CA VAL A 100 -22.11 28.02 2.06
C VAL A 100 -23.38 27.19 2.03
#